data_AF-A0A7C9EBM3-F1
#
_entry.id   AF-A0A7C9EBM3-F1
#
_cell.length_a   1.000
_cell.length_b   1.000
_cell.length_c   1.000
_cell.angle_alpha   90.00
_cell.angle_beta   90.00
_cell.angle_gamma   90.00
#
_symmetry.space_group_name_H-M   'P 1'
#
loop_
_entity.id
_entity.type
_entity.pdbx_description
1 polymer ?
#
loop_
_entity_poly.entity_id
_entity_poly.type
_entity_poly.pdbx_seq_one_letter_code
_entity_poly.pdbx_strand_id
1 'polypeptide(L)'
;APLLLLVKRLAAAAPDVRFSFLNTSKSNSVLFKAINVSGFPNIVPCSVMPEDHDKTDGGHHHLKAIGVFLQAAPDGVRRGVAEVEAAVGVPVSCLITDAFLWFCGEIADKNGIAWVPLWTASSASLS
;
A
#
# COMPACT_ATOMS: atom_id res chain seq x y z
N ALA A 1 4.83 6.38 9.76
CA ALA A 1 4.19 5.48 8.79
C ALA A 1 3.24 4.53 9.50
N PRO A 2 2.02 5.00 9.80
CA PRO A 2 1.06 4.27 10.64
C PRO A 2 0.60 2.94 10.03
N LEU A 3 0.44 2.88 8.70
CA LEU A 3 -0.01 1.66 8.03
C LEU A 3 0.98 0.49 8.20
N LEU A 4 2.28 0.71 8.01
CA LEU A 4 3.29 -0.35 8.20
C LEU A 4 3.40 -0.78 9.68
N LEU A 5 3.21 0.15 10.62
CA LEU A 5 3.17 -0.19 12.06
C LEU A 5 1.95 -1.05 12.40
N LEU A 6 0.79 -0.77 11.80
CA LEU A 6 -0.40 -1.62 11.92
C LEU A 6 -0.13 -3.01 11.34
N VAL A 7 0.38 -3.09 10.11
CA VAL A 7 0.72 -4.37 9.45
C VAL A 7 1.71 -5.17 10.29
N LYS A 8 2.71 -4.53 10.90
CA LYS A 8 3.65 -5.20 11.81
C LYS A 8 2.94 -5.85 13.01
N ARG A 9 1.94 -5.20 13.60
CA ARG A 9 1.15 -5.78 14.70
C ARG A 9 0.25 -6.91 14.22
N LEU A 10 -0.36 -6.78 13.05
CA LEU A 10 -1.19 -7.83 12.44
C LEU A 10 -0.35 -9.07 12.11
N ALA A 11 0.85 -8.88 11.55
CA ALA A 11 1.79 -9.95 11.26
C ALA A 11 2.24 -10.71 12.52
N ALA A 12 2.37 -10.02 13.65
CA ALA A 12 2.65 -10.65 14.95
C ALA A 12 1.46 -11.51 15.44
N ALA A 13 0.24 -11.02 15.24
CA ALA A 13 -0.98 -11.67 15.72
C ALA A 13 -1.43 -12.83 14.81
N ALA A 14 -1.04 -12.80 13.53
CA ALA A 14 -1.41 -13.79 12.52
C ALA A 14 -0.15 -14.26 11.76
N PRO A 15 0.71 -15.08 12.39
CA PRO A 15 1.97 -15.52 11.78
C PRO A 15 1.77 -16.35 10.52
N ASP A 16 0.64 -17.04 10.40
CA ASP A 16 0.28 -17.88 9.24
C ASP A 16 -0.29 -17.06 8.07
N VAL A 17 -0.53 -15.76 8.27
CA VAL A 17 -1.03 -14.85 7.23
C VAL A 17 0.13 -14.08 6.62
N ARG A 18 0.17 -14.04 5.28
CA ARG A 18 1.13 -13.24 4.51
C ARG A 18 0.60 -11.83 4.28
N PHE A 19 1.47 -10.84 4.46
CA PHE A 19 1.22 -9.43 4.21
C PHE A 19 2.16 -8.93 3.11
N SER A 20 1.62 -8.64 1.92
CA SER A 20 2.35 -8.01 0.81
C SER A 20 2.13 -6.50 0.83
N PHE A 21 3.17 -5.71 1.08
CA PHE A 21 3.09 -4.26 1.26
C PHE A 21 3.36 -3.51 -0.05
N LEU A 22 2.29 -3.22 -0.80
CA LEU A 22 2.35 -2.48 -2.06
C LEU A 22 2.69 -1.01 -1.81
N ASN A 23 3.77 -0.51 -2.43
CA ASN A 23 4.18 0.88 -2.32
C ASN A 23 5.14 1.26 -3.45
N THR A 24 5.60 2.52 -3.49
CA THR A 24 6.70 2.93 -4.35
C THR A 24 8.03 2.41 -3.81
N SER A 25 8.99 2.18 -4.70
CA SER A 25 10.35 1.75 -4.35
C SER A 25 11.04 2.75 -3.42
N LYS A 26 10.93 4.05 -3.74
CA LYS A 26 11.46 5.14 -2.92
C LYS A 26 10.89 5.10 -1.50
N SER A 27 9.57 4.99 -1.36
CA SER A 27 8.92 4.95 -0.05
C SER A 27 9.31 3.69 0.72
N ASN A 28 9.29 2.51 0.11
CA ASN A 28 9.74 1.26 0.75
C ASN A 28 11.19 1.35 1.25
N SER A 29 12.10 1.93 0.47
CA SER A 29 13.52 2.05 0.84
C SER A 29 13.74 2.88 2.12
N VAL A 30 12.85 3.84 2.38
CA VAL A 30 12.88 4.69 3.58
C VAL A 30 12.14 3.98 4.72
N LEU A 31 10.94 3.45 4.45
CA LEU A 31 10.08 2.85 5.47
C LEU A 31 10.70 1.61 6.12
N PHE A 32 11.27 0.70 5.33
CA PHE A 32 11.83 -0.55 5.85
C PHE A 32 13.21 -0.36 6.49
N LYS A 33 13.85 0.80 6.31
CA LYS A 33 15.01 1.21 7.13
C LYS A 33 14.58 1.79 8.47
N ALA A 34 13.51 2.58 8.48
CA ALA A 34 13.02 3.26 9.68
C ALA A 34 12.24 2.33 10.63
N ILE A 35 11.49 1.37 10.08
CA ILE A 35 10.67 0.43 10.84
C ILE A 35 11.27 -0.95 10.67
N ASN A 36 11.89 -1.46 11.74
CA ASN A 36 12.43 -2.81 11.73
C ASN A 36 11.31 -3.86 11.68
N VAL A 37 11.30 -4.65 10.60
CA VAL A 37 10.39 -5.79 10.38
C VAL A 37 11.15 -7.12 10.21
N SER A 38 12.46 -7.18 10.50
CA SER A 38 13.28 -8.37 10.25
C SER A 38 12.83 -9.64 10.99
N GLY A 39 12.11 -9.49 12.10
CA GLY A 39 11.49 -10.59 12.85
C GLY A 39 10.13 -11.06 12.30
N PHE A 40 9.66 -10.51 11.18
CA PHE A 40 8.35 -10.79 10.60
C PHE A 40 8.51 -11.31 9.16
N PRO A 41 8.81 -12.62 8.99
CA PRO A 41 9.04 -13.20 7.67
C PRO A 41 7.79 -13.18 6.78
N ASN A 42 6.62 -12.98 7.38
CA ASN A 42 5.34 -12.86 6.70
C ASN A 42 5.02 -11.44 6.20
N ILE A 43 5.92 -10.46 6.34
CA ILE A 43 5.78 -9.13 5.73
C ILE A 43 6.74 -9.01 4.54
N VAL A 44 6.21 -8.73 3.35
CA VAL A 44 7.00 -8.64 2.12
C VAL A 44 6.78 -7.28 1.44
N PRO A 45 7.81 -6.44 1.29
CA PRO A 45 7.70 -5.20 0.52
C PRO A 45 7.53 -5.48 -0.98
N CYS A 46 6.57 -4.81 -1.60
CA CYS A 46 6.28 -4.92 -3.03
C CYS A 46 6.33 -3.52 -3.67
N SER A 47 7.43 -3.23 -4.39
CA SER A 47 7.67 -1.92 -5.00
C SER A 47 7.05 -1.81 -6.39
N VAL A 48 5.74 -2.00 -6.48
CA VAL A 48 4.98 -2.13 -7.75
C VAL A 48 4.16 -0.89 -8.10
N MET A 49 4.08 0.07 -7.18
CA MET A 49 3.30 1.29 -7.39
C MET A 49 4.05 2.29 -8.28
N PRO A 50 3.32 3.08 -9.10
CA PRO A 50 3.91 4.06 -10.00
C PRO A 50 4.75 5.09 -9.23
N GLU A 51 5.92 5.41 -9.77
CA GLU A 51 6.79 6.47 -9.26
C GLU A 51 6.77 7.67 -10.19
N ASP A 52 6.90 8.86 -9.62
CA ASP A 52 7.18 10.05 -10.40
C ASP A 52 8.67 10.07 -10.74
N HIS A 53 8.97 10.01 -12.04
CA HIS A 53 10.34 10.00 -12.57
C HIS A 53 10.85 11.41 -12.89
N ASP A 54 9.99 12.44 -12.84
CA ASP A 54 10.37 13.78 -13.26
C ASP A 54 11.12 14.49 -12.11
N LYS A 55 12.41 14.77 -12.34
CA LYS A 55 13.30 15.47 -11.38
C LYS A 55 13.44 16.95 -11.71
N THR A 56 12.65 17.45 -12.65
CA THR A 56 12.80 18.76 -13.27
C THR A 56 11.57 19.62 -12.96
N ASP A 57 11.62 20.35 -11.85
CA ASP A 57 11.21 21.78 -11.72
C ASP A 57 10.64 22.16 -10.34
N GLY A 58 11.04 23.35 -9.90
CA GLY A 58 10.96 23.84 -8.53
C GLY A 58 9.56 24.02 -7.93
N GLY A 59 9.45 23.66 -6.64
CA GLY A 59 8.54 24.26 -5.64
C GLY A 59 7.05 23.93 -5.72
N HIS A 60 6.43 23.95 -6.90
CA HIS A 60 5.00 23.69 -7.10
C HIS A 60 4.66 22.19 -7.35
N HIS A 61 5.60 21.31 -7.00
CA HIS A 61 5.72 19.92 -7.49
C HIS A 61 4.86 18.88 -6.74
N HIS A 62 4.56 19.09 -5.44
CA HIS A 62 4.02 18.02 -4.61
C HIS A 62 2.58 17.62 -4.94
N LEU A 63 1.69 18.59 -5.19
CA LEU A 63 0.30 18.29 -5.56
C LEU A 63 0.21 17.68 -6.97
N LYS A 64 1.08 18.11 -7.89
CA LYS A 64 1.20 17.51 -9.23
C LYS A 64 1.65 16.05 -9.14
N ALA A 65 2.70 15.77 -8.38
CA ALA A 65 3.18 14.40 -8.16
C ALA A 65 2.10 13.51 -7.51
N ILE A 66 1.35 14.04 -6.53
CA ILE A 66 0.20 13.34 -5.94
C ILE A 66 -0.87 13.08 -7.00
N GLY A 67 -1.21 14.07 -7.83
CA GLY A 67 -2.18 13.91 -8.91
C GLY A 67 -1.77 12.83 -9.93
N VAL A 68 -0.51 12.84 -10.37
CA VAL A 68 0.06 11.82 -11.27
C VAL A 68 0.01 10.43 -10.63
N PHE A 69 0.39 10.33 -9.35
CA PHE A 69 0.28 9.08 -8.61
C PHE A 69 -1.17 8.61 -8.56
N LEU A 70 -2.12 9.46 -8.18
CA LEU A 70 -3.53 9.09 -8.06
C LEU A 70 -4.16 8.65 -9.39
N GLN A 71 -3.73 9.23 -10.51
CA GLN A 71 -4.17 8.79 -11.84
C GLN A 71 -3.70 7.38 -12.18
N ALA A 72 -2.46 7.04 -11.84
CA ALA A 72 -1.87 5.73 -12.15
C ALA A 72 -2.09 4.66 -11.06
N ALA A 73 -2.43 5.07 -9.83
CA ALA A 73 -2.49 4.19 -8.68
C ALA A 73 -3.57 3.09 -8.78
N PRO A 74 -4.78 3.31 -9.33
CA PRO A 74 -5.76 2.23 -9.49
C PRO A 74 -5.20 1.05 -10.30
N ASP A 75 -4.55 1.33 -11.43
CA ASP A 75 -3.92 0.30 -12.26
C ASP A 75 -2.67 -0.27 -11.59
N GLY A 76 -1.91 0.56 -10.86
CA GLY A 76 -0.81 0.11 -10.02
C GLY A 76 -1.24 -0.91 -8.97
N VAL A 77 -2.35 -0.67 -8.26
CA VAL A 77 -2.90 -1.61 -7.28
C VAL A 77 -3.38 -2.90 -7.94
N ARG A 78 -4.13 -2.81 -9.05
CA ARG A 78 -4.61 -4.00 -9.79
C ARG A 78 -3.45 -4.89 -10.25
N ARG A 79 -2.43 -4.28 -10.88
CA ARG A 79 -1.22 -5.00 -11.28
C ARG A 79 -0.48 -5.57 -10.08
N GLY A 80 -0.32 -4.80 -9.01
CA GLY A 80 0.35 -5.25 -7.80
C GLY A 80 -0.34 -6.43 -7.13
N VAL A 81 -1.68 -6.45 -7.09
CA VAL A 81 -2.45 -7.60 -6.62
C VAL A 81 -2.17 -8.82 -7.51
N ALA A 82 -2.31 -8.69 -8.83
CA ALA A 82 -2.08 -9.80 -9.76
C ALA A 82 -0.63 -10.35 -9.68
N GLU A 83 0.37 -9.47 -9.57
CA GLU A 83 1.78 -9.86 -9.42
C GLU A 83 2.01 -10.59 -8.09
N VAL A 84 1.38 -10.15 -7.00
CA VAL A 84 1.46 -10.82 -5.69
C VAL A 84 0.81 -12.19 -5.76
N GLU A 85 -0.40 -12.31 -6.32
CA GLU A 85 -1.09 -13.59 -6.45
C GLU A 85 -0.30 -14.59 -7.30
N ALA A 86 0.26 -14.13 -8.43
CA ALA A 86 1.09 -14.95 -9.30
C ALA A 86 2.38 -15.41 -8.60
N ALA A 87 3.03 -14.53 -7.83
CA ALA A 87 4.27 -14.86 -7.13
C ALA A 87 4.08 -15.78 -5.92
N VAL A 88 2.95 -15.65 -5.21
CA VAL A 88 2.68 -16.42 -3.99
C VAL A 88 1.90 -17.71 -4.30
N GLY A 89 1.13 -17.75 -5.38
CA GLY A 89 0.29 -18.88 -5.76
C GLY A 89 -1.00 -19.00 -4.96
N VAL A 90 -1.37 -17.97 -4.21
CA VAL A 90 -2.64 -17.89 -3.46
C VAL A 90 -3.35 -16.57 -3.75
N PRO A 91 -4.69 -16.55 -3.86
CA PRO A 91 -5.44 -15.32 -4.03
C PRO A 91 -5.27 -14.37 -2.85
N VAL A 92 -5.27 -13.07 -3.13
CA VAL A 92 -5.39 -12.05 -2.09
C VAL A 92 -6.79 -12.13 -1.50
N SER A 93 -6.91 -12.13 -0.18
CA SER A 93 -8.20 -12.23 0.52
C SER A 93 -8.68 -10.90 1.13
N CYS A 94 -7.78 -9.91 1.25
CA CYS A 94 -8.07 -8.64 1.90
C CYS A 94 -7.15 -7.52 1.38
N LEU A 95 -7.71 -6.33 1.18
CA LEU A 95 -6.96 -5.09 0.97
C LEU A 95 -7.02 -4.21 2.22
N ILE A 96 -5.87 -4.00 2.85
CA ILE A 96 -5.70 -3.01 3.92
C ILE A 96 -5.01 -1.79 3.32
N THR A 97 -5.70 -0.65 3.28
CA THR A 97 -5.21 0.52 2.51
C THR A 97 -5.21 1.77 3.37
N ASP A 98 -4.43 2.78 2.98
CA ASP A 98 -4.72 4.13 3.45
C ASP A 98 -6.09 4.54 2.90
N ALA A 99 -6.93 5.14 3.74
CA ALA A 99 -8.30 5.53 3.39
C ALA A 99 -8.34 6.59 2.27
N PHE A 100 -7.25 7.30 2.00
CA PHE A 100 -7.16 8.23 0.89
C PHE A 100 -7.22 7.53 -0.48
N LEU A 101 -6.89 6.22 -0.54
CA LEU A 101 -6.98 5.40 -1.75
C LEU A 101 -8.41 4.83 -1.93
N TRP A 102 -9.40 5.73 -2.06
CA TRP A 102 -10.83 5.39 -2.12
C TRP A 102 -11.18 4.35 -3.20
N PHE A 103 -10.47 4.37 -4.33
CA PHE A 103 -10.67 3.45 -5.45
C PHE A 103 -10.37 1.98 -5.09
N CYS A 104 -9.64 1.72 -3.99
CA CYS A 104 -9.40 0.36 -3.51
C CYS A 104 -10.69 -0.34 -3.05
N GLY A 105 -11.73 0.40 -2.66
CA GLY A 105 -13.04 -0.16 -2.36
C GLY A 105 -13.67 -0.84 -3.58
N GLU A 106 -13.66 -0.17 -4.73
CA GLU A 106 -14.16 -0.76 -5.99
C GLU A 106 -13.31 -1.96 -6.45
N ILE A 107 -11.99 -1.92 -6.24
CA ILE A 107 -11.10 -3.03 -6.59
C ILE A 107 -11.42 -4.24 -5.70
N ALA A 108 -11.60 -4.02 -4.40
CA ALA A 108 -11.93 -5.09 -3.47
C ALA A 108 -13.29 -5.71 -3.78
N ASP A 109 -14.30 -4.88 -4.06
CA ASP A 109 -15.66 -5.33 -4.44
C ASP A 109 -15.64 -6.18 -5.71
N LYS A 110 -14.96 -5.71 -6.78
CA LYS A 110 -14.80 -6.45 -8.04
C LYS A 110 -14.09 -7.79 -7.86
N ASN A 111 -13.15 -7.87 -6.93
CA ASN A 111 -12.40 -9.10 -6.65
C ASN A 111 -13.12 -9.99 -5.62
N GLY A 112 -14.22 -9.54 -5.00
CA GLY A 112 -14.93 -10.28 -3.96
C GLY A 112 -14.14 -10.45 -2.66
N ILE A 113 -13.30 -9.47 -2.31
CA ILE A 113 -12.39 -9.52 -1.15
C ILE A 113 -12.70 -8.43 -0.14
N ALA A 114 -12.25 -8.60 1.10
CA ALA A 114 -12.47 -7.60 2.15
C ALA A 114 -11.68 -6.31 1.88
N TRP A 115 -12.29 -5.15 2.16
CA TRP A 115 -11.60 -3.86 2.17
C TRP A 115 -11.58 -3.27 3.58
N VAL A 116 -10.38 -2.96 4.07
CA VAL A 116 -10.15 -2.37 5.40
C VAL A 116 -9.37 -1.06 5.24
N PRO A 117 -10.05 0.08 5.05
CA PRO A 117 -9.39 1.37 4.95
C PRO A 117 -8.95 1.90 6.33
N LEU A 118 -7.70 2.37 6.41
CA LEU A 118 -7.13 3.02 7.59
C LEU A 118 -7.15 4.54 7.38
N TRP A 119 -8.00 5.23 8.13
CA TRP A 119 -7.90 6.68 8.27
C TRP A 119 -6.72 7.02 9.18
N THR A 120 -5.65 7.58 8.60
CA THR A 120 -4.39 7.84 9.32
C THR A 120 -4.39 9.16 10.09
N ALA A 121 -5.39 10.02 9.84
CA ALA A 121 -5.58 11.29 10.51
C ALA A 121 -6.57 11.16 11.70
N SER A 122 -6.95 12.30 12.28
CA SER A 122 -7.89 12.37 13.41
C SER A 122 -9.31 11.96 12.99
N SER A 123 -10.08 11.37 13.90
CA SER A 123 -11.51 11.09 13.67
C SER A 123 -12.32 12.35 13.39
N ALA A 124 -11.89 13.52 13.87
CA ALA A 124 -12.56 14.80 13.63
C ALA A 124 -12.59 15.21 12.15
N SER A 125 -11.72 14.64 11.31
CA SER A 125 -11.65 14.92 9.86
C SER A 125 -12.26 13.80 9.00
N LEU A 126 -12.89 12.80 9.61
CA LEU A 126 -13.46 11.63 8.92
C LEU A 126 -14.93 11.82 8.47
N SER A 127 -15.48 13.04 8.60
CA SER A 127 -16.88 13.33 8.27
C SER A 127 -17.12 13.69 6.82
#